data_AF-A0A7J9Z091-F1
#
_entry.id   AF-A0A7J9Z091-F1
#
_cell.length_a   1.000
_cell.length_b   1.000
_cell.length_c   1.000
_cell.angle_alpha   90.00
_cell.angle_beta   90.00
_cell.angle_gamma   90.00
#
_symmetry.space_group_name_H-M   'P 1'
#
loop_
_entity.id
_entity.type
_entity.pdbx_description
1 polymer ?
#
loop_
_entity_poly.entity_id
_entity_poly.type
_entity_poly.pdbx_seq_one_letter_code
_entity_poly.pdbx_strand_id
1 'polypeptide(L)'
;MVYPTLLAAVGDVAHPAWRARAVGVYRLWRDGGYAIGALIGGIAADLWGLRAAVWTAAAISAASGILVAVRMYETHHHTSTT
;
A
#
# COMPACT_ATOMS: atom_id res chain seq x y z
N MET A 1 -5.35 13.99 5.74
CA MET A 1 -4.34 13.75 4.68
C MET A 1 -3.37 12.68 5.17
N VAL A 2 -3.56 11.43 4.77
CA VAL A 2 -2.76 10.25 5.21
C VAL A 2 -1.39 10.17 4.48
N TYR A 3 -1.29 10.85 3.33
CA TYR A 3 -0.14 10.82 2.43
C TYR A 3 1.18 11.34 3.03
N PRO A 4 1.24 12.52 3.69
CA PRO A 4 2.46 12.97 4.36
C PRO A 4 2.85 12.04 5.51
N THR A 5 1.87 11.45 6.20
CA THR A 5 2.09 10.54 7.32
C THR A 5 2.75 9.24 6.89
N LEU A 6 2.32 8.64 5.77
CA LEU A 6 2.93 7.42 5.24
C LEU A 6 4.36 7.65 4.72
N LEU A 7 4.59 8.78 4.04
CA LEU A 7 5.94 9.15 3.59
C LEU A 7 6.89 9.44 4.76
N ALA A 8 6.39 10.11 5.81
CA ALA A 8 7.15 10.35 7.03
C ALA A 8 7.51 9.04 7.73
N ALA A 9 6.55 8.12 7.91
CA ALA A 9 6.78 6.82 8.54
C ALA A 9 7.86 5.99 7.82
N VAL A 10 7.85 5.94 6.49
CA VAL A 10 8.91 5.26 5.71
C VAL A 10 10.26 5.95 5.92
N GLY A 11 10.27 7.28 5.99
CA GLY A 11 11.47 8.06 6.22
C GLY A 11 12.07 7.89 7.62
N ASP A 12 11.25 7.70 8.64
CA ASP A 12 11.69 7.61 10.04
C ASP A 12 12.32 6.25 10.38
N VAL A 13 11.92 5.19 9.66
CA VAL A 13 12.48 3.83 9.85
C VAL A 13 13.73 3.60 8.97
N ALA A 14 13.90 4.34 7.88
CA ALA A 14 15.02 4.16 6.97
C ALA A 14 16.31 4.83 7.49
N HIS A 15 17.43 4.10 7.51
CA HIS A 15 18.72 4.66 7.94
C HIS A 15 19.09 5.89 7.07
N PRO A 16 19.80 6.91 7.62
CA PRO A 16 20.03 8.18 6.92
C PRO A 16 20.69 8.02 5.55
N ALA A 17 21.60 7.05 5.40
CA ALA A 17 22.35 6.80 4.16
C ALA A 17 21.48 6.36 2.96
N TRP A 18 20.27 5.85 3.18
CA TRP A 18 19.41 5.25 2.14
C TRP A 18 17.94 5.69 2.25
N ARG A 19 17.61 6.62 3.15
CA ARG A 19 16.27 7.19 3.35
C ARG A 19 15.63 7.71 2.06
N ALA A 20 16.39 8.44 1.23
CA ALA A 20 15.89 8.95 -0.05
C ALA A 20 15.52 7.82 -1.03
N ARG A 21 16.28 6.72 -1.03
CA ARG A 21 16.01 5.54 -1.87
C ARG A 21 14.77 4.79 -1.37
N ALA A 22 14.62 4.61 -0.05
CA ALA A 22 13.44 3.98 0.54
C ALA A 22 12.15 4.75 0.22
N VAL A 23 12.17 6.08 0.35
CA VAL A 23 11.05 6.95 -0.04
C VAL A 23 10.77 6.88 -1.54
N GLY A 24 11.82 6.84 -2.37
CA GLY A 24 11.70 6.68 -3.82
C GLY A 24 11.05 5.36 -4.22
N VAL A 25 11.45 4.24 -3.60
CA VAL A 25 10.86 2.91 -3.83
C VAL A 25 9.38 2.89 -3.42
N TYR A 26 9.04 3.46 -2.26
CA TYR A 26 7.64 3.57 -1.84
C TYR A 26 6.79 4.36 -2.85
N ARG A 27 7.31 5.50 -3.31
CA ARG A 27 6.65 6.32 -4.34
C ARG A 27 6.45 5.55 -5.64
N LEU A 28 7.48 4.86 -6.11
CA LEU A 28 7.41 4.05 -7.34
C LEU A 28 6.29 3.01 -7.25
N TRP A 29 6.24 2.23 -6.17
CA TRP A 29 5.20 1.22 -5.99
C TRP A 29 3.80 1.84 -5.87
N ARG A 30 3.68 2.93 -5.13
CA ARG A 30 2.40 3.63 -4.98
C ARG A 30 1.89 4.16 -6.33
N ASP A 31 2.74 4.85 -7.08
CA ASP A 31 2.35 5.49 -8.34
C ASP A 31 2.17 4.43 -9.45
N GLY A 32 3.01 3.39 -9.46
CA GLY A 32 2.83 2.22 -10.33
C GLY A 32 1.54 1.46 -10.07
N GLY A 33 1.08 1.42 -8.82
CA GLY A 33 -0.20 0.81 -8.44
C GLY A 33 -1.40 1.41 -9.17
N TYR A 34 -1.40 2.71 -9.47
CA TYR A 34 -2.47 3.33 -10.26
C TYR A 34 -2.50 2.81 -11.70
N ALA A 35 -1.34 2.73 -12.35
CA ALA A 35 -1.25 2.23 -13.72
C ALA A 35 -1.64 0.75 -13.80
N ILE A 36 -1.08 -0.07 -12.90
CA ILE A 36 -1.37 -1.52 -12.85
C ILE A 36 -2.85 -1.76 -12.52
N GLY A 37 -3.40 -1.03 -11.55
CA GLY A 37 -4.80 -1.14 -11.16
C GLY A 37 -5.76 -0.76 -12.29
N ALA A 38 -5.46 0.32 -13.03
CA ALA A 38 -6.25 0.73 -14.19
C ALA A 38 -6.23 -0.33 -15.31
N LEU A 39 -5.06 -0.93 -15.58
CA LEU A 39 -4.94 -2.01 -16.57
C LEU A 39 -5.74 -3.25 -16.16
N ILE A 40 -5.59 -3.72 -14.92
CA ILE A 40 -6.32 -4.88 -14.42
C ILE A 40 -7.84 -4.63 -14.43
N GLY A 41 -8.26 -3.45 -13.96
CA GLY A 41 -9.67 -3.06 -13.93
C GLY A 41 -10.28 -2.94 -15.33
N GLY A 42 -9.56 -2.32 -16.27
CA GLY A 42 -9.98 -2.20 -17.67
C GLY A 42 -10.13 -3.56 -18.34
N ILE A 43 -9.10 -4.42 -18.25
CA ILE A 43 -9.14 -5.77 -18.82
C ILE A 43 -10.28 -6.59 -18.20
N ALA A 44 -10.48 -6.52 -16.88
CA ALA A 44 -11.57 -7.23 -16.21
C ALA A 44 -12.95 -6.71 -16.65
N ALA A 45 -13.09 -5.40 -16.86
CA ALA A 45 -14.32 -4.78 -17.33
C ALA A 45 -14.63 -5.18 -18.78
N ASP A 46 -13.61 -5.22 -19.65
CA ASP A 46 -13.77 -5.56 -21.06
C ASP A 46 -14.15 -7.04 -21.26
N LEU A 47 -13.61 -7.94 -20.43
CA LEU A 47 -13.84 -9.38 -20.56
C LEU A 47 -15.12 -9.87 -19.85
N TRP A 48 -15.43 -9.33 -18.66
CA TRP A 48 -16.49 -9.85 -17.79
C TRP A 48 -17.48 -8.79 -17.30
N GLY A 49 -17.34 -7.55 -17.79
CA GLY A 49 -18.21 -6.43 -17.45
C GLY A 49 -17.81 -5.71 -16.16
N LEU A 50 -18.43 -4.55 -15.94
CA LEU A 50 -18.10 -3.62 -14.85
C LEU A 50 -18.21 -4.25 -13.45
N ARG A 51 -19.20 -5.13 -13.25
CA ARG A 51 -19.41 -5.79 -11.96
C ARG A 51 -18.22 -6.68 -11.59
N ALA A 52 -17.65 -7.40 -12.56
CA ALA A 52 -16.47 -8.23 -12.33
C ALA A 52 -15.25 -7.36 -11.97
N ALA A 53 -15.04 -6.24 -12.67
CA ALA A 53 -13.96 -5.30 -12.35
C ALA A 53 -14.05 -4.76 -10.91
N VAL A 54 -15.25 -4.45 -10.41
CA VAL A 54 -15.47 -4.02 -9.02
C VAL A 54 -15.10 -5.13 -8.04
N TRP A 55 -15.53 -6.37 -8.29
CA TRP A 55 -15.18 -7.51 -7.43
C TRP A 55 -13.68 -7.83 -7.47
N THR A 56 -13.02 -7.66 -8.61
CA THR A 56 -11.56 -7.79 -8.73
C THR A 56 -10.85 -6.75 -7.85
N ALA A 57 -11.27 -5.49 -7.90
CA ALA A 57 -10.71 -4.43 -7.05
C ALA A 57 -10.95 -4.71 -5.56
N ALA A 58 -12.15 -5.20 -5.20
CA ALA A 58 -12.48 -5.59 -3.84
C ALA A 58 -11.58 -6.74 -3.34
N ALA A 59 -11.38 -7.78 -4.17
CA ALA A 59 -10.54 -8.92 -3.83
C ALA A 59 -9.06 -8.51 -3.63
N ILE A 60 -8.51 -7.67 -4.50
CA ILE A 60 -7.14 -7.14 -4.37
C ILE A 60 -7.00 -6.31 -3.08
N SER A 61 -8.00 -5.48 -2.77
CA SER A 61 -7.98 -4.63 -1.57
C SER A 61 -8.06 -5.47 -0.29
N ALA A 62 -8.95 -6.46 -0.26
CA ALA A 62 -9.09 -7.38 0.87
C ALA A 62 -7.80 -8.21 1.07
N ALA A 63 -7.24 -8.77 -0.02
CA ALA A 63 -5.97 -9.51 0.05
C ALA A 63 -4.82 -8.63 0.57
N SER A 64 -4.75 -7.37 0.15
CA SER A 64 -3.75 -6.41 0.65
C SER A 64 -3.94 -6.13 2.15
N GLY A 65 -5.17 -5.94 2.60
CA GLY A 65 -5.49 -5.76 4.02
C GLY A 65 -5.11 -6.98 4.87
N ILE A 66 -5.42 -8.19 4.39
CA ILE A 66 -5.01 -9.45 5.06
C ILE A 66 -3.49 -9.56 5.10
N LEU A 67 -2.80 -9.27 4.00
CA LEU A 67 -1.35 -9.31 3.95
C LEU A 67 -0.73 -8.36 4.98
N VAL A 68 -1.24 -7.13 5.09
CA VAL A 68 -0.80 -6.15 6.09
C VAL A 68 -1.09 -6.65 7.50
N ALA A 69 -2.30 -7.16 7.76
CA ALA A 69 -2.68 -7.67 9.07
C ALA A 69 -1.81 -8.84 9.54
N VAL A 70 -1.30 -9.67 8.61
CA VAL A 70 -0.41 -10.79 8.92
C VAL A 70 1.06 -10.37 9.01
N ARG A 71 1.49 -9.34 8.26
CA ARG A 71 2.92 -8.99 8.10
C ARG A 71 3.38 -7.77 8.88
N MET A 72 2.50 -6.82 9.18
CA MET A 72 2.85 -5.67 10.03
C MET A 72 2.59 -6.02 11.50
N TYR A 73 3.64 -5.98 12.31
CA TYR A 73 3.57 -6.06 13.76
C TYR A 73 3.43 -4.64 14.33
N GLU A 74 2.66 -4.51 15.41
CA GLU A 74 2.56 -3.26 16.18
C GLU A 74 3.94 -2.91 16.75
N THR A 75 4.53 -1.81 16.29
CA THR A 75 5.85 -1.34 16.75
C THR A 75 5.77 -0.36 17.91
N HIS A 76 4.57 0.07 18.31
CA HIS A 76 4.39 0.90 19.50
C HIS A 76 4.32 0.03 20.76
N HIS A 77 5.42 -0.05 21.50
CA HIS A 77 5.38 -0.51 22.89
C HIS A 77 4.60 0.51 23.73
N HIS A 78 3.51 0.09 24.35
CA HIS A 78 2.88 0.85 25.43
C HIS A 78 3.86 0.81 26.62
N THR A 79 4.69 1.83 26.77
CA THR A 79 5.43 2.03 28.02
C THR A 79 4.42 2.47 29.07
N SER A 80 3.88 1.53 29.83
CA SER A 80 3.12 1.80 31.04
C SER A 80 4.09 2.37 32.09
N THR A 81 4.25 3.69 32.08
CA THR A 81 4.99 4.40 33.13
C THR A 81 4.20 4.26 34.44
N THR A 82 4.72 3.45 35.36
CA THR A 82 4.31 3.38 36.77
C THR A 82 5.24 4.25 37.60
#